data_AF-A0A3D5RRU1-F1
#
_entry.id   AF-A0A3D5RRU1-F1
#
_cell.length_a   1.000
_cell.length_b   1.000
_cell.length_c   1.000
_cell.angle_alpha   90.00
_cell.angle_beta   90.00
_cell.angle_gamma   90.00
#
_symmetry.space_group_name_H-M   'P 1'
#
loop_
_entity.id
_entity.type
_entity.pdbx_description
1 polymer ?
#
loop_
_entity_poly.entity_id
_entity_poly.type
_entity_poly.pdbx_seq_one_letter_code
_entity_poly.pdbx_strand_id
1 'polypeptide(L)' 'NVEGGTGKGDAMPKIWSNWDDFSAKMNEFVEKMGALDKAAQEGGMAAAAPLVQESFTCKGCHDEYRYAE' A
#
# COMPACT_ATOMS: atom_id res chain seq x y z
N ASN A 1 -7.93 16.49 -21.89
CA ASN A 1 -8.71 15.24 -22.00
C ASN A 1 -7.77 14.13 -22.42
N VAL A 2 -7.26 13.36 -21.47
CA VAL A 2 -6.61 12.08 -21.75
C VAL A 2 -7.49 11.02 -21.09
N GLU A 3 -8.07 10.20 -21.94
CA GLU A 3 -8.87 9.04 -21.64
C GLU A 3 -7.98 7.95 -21.02
N GLY A 4 -8.45 7.31 -19.94
CA GLY A 4 -7.73 6.22 -19.30
C GLY A 4 -8.31 5.85 -17.94
N GLY A 5 -9.50 5.26 -17.93
CA GLY A 5 -10.16 4.80 -16.72
C GLY A 5 -11.54 4.23 -16.99
N THR A 6 -11.63 3.14 -17.75
CA THR A 6 -12.90 2.42 -17.94
C THR A 6 -13.21 1.60 -16.69
N GLY A 7 -13.79 2.23 -15.66
CA GLY A 7 -14.24 1.54 -14.45
C GLY A 7 -14.39 2.50 -13.28
N LYS A 8 -15.47 2.36 -12.51
CA LYS A 8 -15.90 3.24 -11.40
C LYS A 8 -14.97 3.19 -10.16
N GLY A 9 -13.67 3.29 -10.32
CA GLY A 9 -12.68 3.21 -9.24
C GLY A 9 -11.90 4.51 -9.02
N ASP A 10 -11.36 4.67 -7.82
CA ASP A 10 -10.63 5.88 -7.39
C ASP A 10 -9.15 5.90 -7.84
N ALA A 11 -8.77 5.06 -8.80
CA ALA A 11 -7.39 4.95 -9.26
C ALA A 11 -6.99 6.16 -10.11
N MET A 12 -5.94 6.89 -9.71
CA MET A 12 -5.42 8.00 -10.50
C MET A 12 -4.63 7.50 -11.72
N PRO A 13 -4.68 8.19 -12.88
CA PRO A 13 -3.83 7.89 -14.03
C PRO A 13 -2.32 7.94 -13.73
N LYS A 14 -1.93 8.65 -12.66
CA LYS A 14 -0.56 8.77 -12.16
C LYS A 14 0.09 7.41 -11.87
N ILE A 15 -0.71 6.39 -11.55
CA ILE A 15 -0.24 5.00 -11.40
C ILE A 15 0.52 4.56 -12.66
N TRP A 16 -0.03 4.84 -13.84
CA TRP A 16 0.55 4.39 -15.11
C TRP A 16 1.71 5.25 -15.58
N SER A 17 1.77 6.52 -15.19
CA SER A 17 2.92 7.39 -15.48
C SER A 17 4.09 7.19 -14.52
N ASN A 18 3.83 6.66 -13.31
CA ASN A 18 4.82 6.46 -12.25
C ASN A 18 4.85 4.99 -11.77
N TRP A 19 4.84 4.06 -12.72
CA TRP A 19 4.72 2.63 -12.43
C TRP A 19 5.79 2.09 -11.47
N ASP A 20 7.03 2.54 -11.60
CA ASP A 20 8.13 2.10 -10.73
C ASP A 20 7.89 2.49 -9.26
N ASP A 21 7.42 3.71 -9.00
CA ASP A 21 7.12 4.16 -7.64
C ASP A 21 5.85 3.46 -7.09
N PHE A 22 4.81 3.31 -7.92
CA PHE A 22 3.61 2.56 -7.54
C PHE A 22 3.95 1.12 -7.15
N SER A 23 4.71 0.42 -7.99
CA SER A 23 5.12 -0.97 -7.73
C SER A 23 6.05 -1.09 -6.52
N ALA A 24 6.96 -0.14 -6.31
CA ALA A 24 7.81 -0.10 -5.12
C ALA A 24 6.99 0.03 -3.83
N LYS A 25 6.01 0.95 -3.78
CA LYS A 25 5.12 1.10 -2.62
C LYS A 25 4.25 -0.14 -2.37
N MET A 26 3.80 -0.80 -3.43
CA MET A 26 3.05 -2.05 -3.30
C MET A 26 3.92 -3.18 -2.73
N ASN A 27 5.16 -3.33 -3.22
CA ASN A 27 6.09 -4.32 -2.71
C ASN A 27 6.44 -4.06 -1.23
N GLU A 28 6.69 -2.80 -0.87
CA GLU A 28 6.93 -2.40 0.52
C GLU A 28 5.75 -2.76 1.43
N PHE A 29 4.51 -2.53 0.98
CA PHE A 29 3.31 -2.91 1.73
C PHE A 29 3.25 -4.44 1.96
N VAL A 30 3.45 -5.24 0.90
CA VAL A 30 3.41 -6.71 1.00
C VAL A 30 4.50 -7.22 1.94
N GLU A 31 5.71 -6.69 1.84
CA GLU A 31 6.83 -7.09 2.70
C GLU A 31 6.53 -6.84 4.18
N LYS A 32 6.13 -5.60 4.52
CA LYS A 32 5.88 -5.23 5.91
C LYS A 32 4.68 -5.94 6.51
N MET A 33 3.64 -6.17 5.70
CA MET A 33 2.48 -6.93 6.16
C MET A 33 2.78 -8.41 6.33
N GLY A 34 3.63 -8.99 5.47
CA GLY A 34 4.14 -10.34 5.66
C GLY A 34 4.96 -10.48 6.95
N ALA A 35 5.80 -9.49 7.27
CA ALA A 35 6.55 -9.46 8.52
C ALA A 35 5.62 -9.36 9.75
N LEU A 36 4.60 -8.50 9.69
CA LEU A 36 3.60 -8.38 10.76
C LEU A 36 2.81 -9.68 10.96
N ASP A 37 2.32 -10.28 9.87
CA ASP A 37 1.58 -11.55 9.91
C ASP A 37 2.42 -12.67 10.53
N LYS A 38 3.66 -12.83 10.06
CA LYS A 38 4.59 -13.82 10.62
C LYS A 38 4.82 -13.60 12.12
N ALA A 39 5.08 -12.36 12.55
CA ALA A 39 5.28 -12.06 13.96
C ALA A 39 4.02 -12.35 14.80
N ALA A 40 2.84 -12.04 14.27
CA ALA A 40 1.57 -12.35 14.92
C ALA A 40 1.34 -13.87 15.05
N GLN A 41 1.69 -14.66 14.02
CA GLN A 41 1.59 -16.12 14.05
C GLN A 41 2.55 -16.77 15.06
N GLU A 42 3.78 -16.26 15.15
CA GLU A 42 4.84 -16.84 15.99
C GLU A 42 4.75 -16.41 17.47
N GLY A 43 4.35 -15.17 17.74
CA GLY A 43 4.42 -14.58 19.08
C GLY A 43 3.21 -13.74 19.50
N GLY A 44 2.13 -13.78 18.72
CA GLY A 44 0.90 -13.07 19.02
C GLY A 44 1.09 -11.54 19.05
N MET A 45 0.20 -10.86 19.77
CA MET A 45 0.16 -9.40 19.82
C MET A 45 1.47 -8.77 20.32
N ALA A 46 2.18 -9.42 21.25
CA ALA A 46 3.42 -8.87 21.82
C ALA A 46 4.54 -8.81 20.77
N ALA A 47 4.64 -9.84 19.90
CA ALA A 47 5.62 -9.86 18.82
C ALA A 47 5.22 -8.97 17.64
N ALA A 48 3.91 -8.84 17.38
CA ALA A 48 3.40 -8.01 16.28
C ALA A 48 3.43 -6.50 16.59
N ALA A 49 3.19 -6.09 17.83
CA ALA A 49 3.02 -4.69 18.23
C ALA A 49 4.13 -3.72 17.74
N PRO A 50 5.43 -4.07 17.80
CA PRO A 50 6.49 -3.20 17.31
C PRO A 50 6.43 -2.92 15.80
N LEU A 51 5.87 -3.85 15.02
CA LEU A 51 5.83 -3.80 13.56
C LEU A 51 4.58 -3.10 13.01
N VAL A 52 3.57 -2.87 13.87
CA VAL A 52 2.28 -2.29 13.44
C VAL A 52 2.48 -0.93 12.78
N GLN A 53 3.24 -0.03 13.41
CA GLN A 53 3.39 1.34 12.91
C GLN A 53 4.11 1.39 11.56
N GLU A 54 5.16 0.59 11.38
CA GLU A 54 5.89 0.56 10.10
C GLU A 54 5.07 -0.07 8.98
N SER A 55 4.18 -1.02 9.31
CA SER A 55 3.31 -1.71 8.35
C SER A 55 2.19 -0.84 7.77
N PHE A 56 1.90 0.31 8.38
CA PHE A 56 0.90 1.26 7.88
C PHE A 56 1.42 2.11 6.71
N THR A 57 1.66 1.48 5.56
CA THR A 57 2.06 2.18 4.33
C THR A 57 0.87 2.63 3.47
N CYS A 58 -0.37 2.31 3.86
CA CYS A 58 -1.60 2.59 3.11
C CYS A 58 -1.74 4.07 2.72
N LYS A 59 -1.46 4.98 3.67
CA LYS A 59 -1.59 6.43 3.45
C LYS A 59 -0.66 6.94 2.35
N GLY A 60 0.60 6.50 2.36
CA GLY A 60 1.59 6.97 1.37
C GLY A 60 1.27 6.53 -0.06
N CYS A 61 0.55 5.42 -0.23
CA CYS A 61 0.05 5.00 -1.53
C CYS A 61 -1.22 5.78 -1.92
N HIS A 62 -2.19 5.92 -1.00
CA HIS A 62 -3.43 6.64 -1.29
C HIS A 62 -3.22 8.13 -1.59
N ASP A 63 -2.34 8.81 -0.85
CA ASP A 63 -2.03 10.22 -1.09
C ASP A 63 -1.47 10.46 -2.51
N GLU A 64 -0.79 9.48 -3.09
CA GLU A 64 -0.13 9.60 -4.39
C GLU A 64 -0.93 9.04 -5.57
N TYR A 65 -1.76 8.02 -5.31
CA TYR A 65 -2.34 7.18 -6.37
C TYR A 65 -3.86 6.98 -6.30
N ARG A 66 -4.53 7.45 -5.23
CA ARG A 66 -5.98 7.33 -5.07
C ARG A 66 -6.62 8.71 -5.03
N TYR A 67 -7.68 8.94 -5.79
CA TYR A 67 -8.51 10.13 -5.63
C TYR A 67 -9.05 10.20 -4.20
N ALA A 68 -8.90 11.37 -3.57
CA ALA A 68 -9.60 11.65 -2.32
C ALA A 68 -11.11 11.66 -2.61
N GLU A 69 -11.87 10.99 -1.75
CA GLU A 69 -13.33 10.99 -1.74
C GLU A 69 -13.91 12.31 -1.20
#